data_AF-A0A9L0T447-F1
#
_entry.id   AF-A0A9L0T447-F1
#
_cell.length_a   1.000
_cell.length_b   1.000
_cell.length_c   1.000
_cell.angle_alpha   90.00
_cell.angle_beta   90.00
_cell.angle_gamma   90.00
#
_symmetry.space_group_name_H-M   'P 1'
#
loop_
_entity.id
_entity.type
_entity.pdbx_description
1 polymer ?
#
loop_
_entity_poly.entity_id
_entity_poly.type
_entity_poly.pdbx_seq_one_letter_code
_entity_poly.pdbx_strand_id
1 'polypeptide(L)'
;MAVQISKKRQFVAHGIFKAELNEFLTRELAEDGYSGVEVRVTPTRTEIIILATRTQNVLGEKGRRIRELTAVVQKRFGFPEGSVELYAEKVAKRASWNPKMRYCPPPPSQNRRVGSQSRLPCPSQYPWHNRVSLAAGSGVWMLLYKDL
;
A
#
# COMPACT_ATOMS: atom_id res chain seq x y z
N MET A 1 -27.94 3.72 20.80
CA MET A 1 -27.77 2.29 21.12
C MET A 1 -26.97 1.64 20.00
N ALA A 2 -25.86 0.96 20.30
CA ALA A 2 -25.11 0.25 19.28
C ALA A 2 -25.83 -1.07 18.95
N VAL A 3 -26.32 -1.21 17.72
CA VAL A 3 -26.94 -2.45 17.27
C VAL A 3 -25.86 -3.53 17.23
N GLN A 4 -26.03 -4.59 18.02
CA GLN A 4 -25.12 -5.73 18.01
C GLN A 4 -25.33 -6.53 16.72
N ILE A 5 -24.45 -6.33 15.75
CA ILE A 5 -24.49 -7.00 14.43
C ILE A 5 -23.47 -8.14 14.45
N SER A 6 -23.84 -9.30 13.90
CA SER A 6 -22.90 -10.41 13.76
C SER A 6 -21.75 -10.05 12.82
N LYS A 7 -20.54 -10.56 13.11
CA LYS A 7 -19.33 -10.29 12.30
C LYS A 7 -19.55 -10.56 10.81
N LYS A 8 -20.26 -11.64 10.46
CA LYS A 8 -20.62 -11.99 9.08
C LYS A 8 -21.42 -10.87 8.39
N ARG A 9 -22.45 -10.34 9.06
CA ARG A 9 -23.28 -9.26 8.53
C ARG A 9 -22.52 -7.93 8.45
N GLN A 10 -21.60 -7.67 9.38
CA GLN A 10 -20.72 -6.50 9.30
C GLN A 10 -19.85 -6.55 8.04
N PHE A 11 -19.18 -7.68 7.76
CA PHE A 11 -18.36 -7.80 6.54
C PHE A 11 -19.17 -7.63 5.26
N VAL A 12 -20.38 -8.18 5.22
CA VAL A 12 -21.28 -8.00 4.05
C VAL A 12 -21.67 -6.54 3.89
N ALA A 13 -22.04 -5.84 4.98
CA ALA A 13 -22.37 -4.42 4.93
C ALA A 13 -21.17 -3.56 4.48
N HIS A 14 -19.97 -3.83 4.98
CA HIS A 14 -18.74 -3.14 4.56
C HIS A 14 -18.42 -3.41 3.08
N GLY A 15 -18.65 -4.64 2.59
CA GLY A 15 -18.46 -5.00 1.19
C GLY A 15 -19.43 -4.26 0.27
N ILE A 16 -20.71 -4.22 0.64
CA ILE A 16 -21.75 -3.48 -0.10
C ILE A 16 -21.41 -1.99 -0.16
N PHE A 17 -21.03 -1.41 0.99
CA PHE A 17 -20.62 -0.01 1.08
C PHE A 17 -19.44 0.32 0.16
N LYS A 18 -18.40 -0.53 0.15
CA LYS A 18 -17.24 -0.34 -0.73
C LYS A 18 -17.63 -0.47 -2.21
N ALA A 19 -18.50 -1.42 -2.55
CA ALA A 19 -18.96 -1.62 -3.92
C ALA A 19 -19.75 -0.43 -4.46
N GLU A 20 -20.68 0.09 -3.65
CA GLU A 20 -21.48 1.27 -4.01
C GLU A 20 -20.61 2.53 -4.19
N LEU A 21 -19.67 2.77 -3.26
CA LEU A 21 -18.71 3.86 -3.39
C LEU A 21 -17.86 3.73 -4.65
N ASN A 22 -17.40 2.51 -4.96
CA ASN A 22 -16.59 2.27 -6.14
C ASN A 22 -17.37 2.56 -7.43
N GLU A 23 -18.65 2.17 -7.50
CA GLU A 23 -19.50 2.46 -8.65
C GLU A 23 -19.71 3.97 -8.82
N PHE A 24 -20.03 4.67 -7.73
CA PHE A 24 -20.22 6.12 -7.73
C PHE A 24 -18.97 6.86 -8.22
N LEU A 25 -17.81 6.57 -7.62
CA LEU A 25 -16.55 7.23 -7.99
C LEU A 25 -16.08 6.88 -9.40
N THR A 26 -16.36 5.66 -9.88
CA THR A 26 -16.02 5.26 -11.25
C THR A 26 -16.78 6.09 -12.27
N ARG A 27 -18.04 6.43 -12.01
CA ARG A 27 -18.86 7.25 -12.92
C ARG A 27 -18.45 8.72 -12.90
N GLU A 28 -18.23 9.29 -11.71
CA GLU A 28 -17.89 10.71 -11.54
C GLU A 28 -16.45 11.06 -11.95
N LEU A 29 -15.50 10.14 -11.74
CA LEU A 29 -14.07 10.35 -11.95
C LEU A 29 -13.50 9.52 -13.12
N ALA A 30 -14.36 8.99 -14.00
CA ALA A 30 -13.94 8.28 -15.20
C ALA A 30 -12.98 9.14 -16.04
N GLU A 31 -13.30 10.42 -16.18
CA GLU A 31 -12.53 11.38 -16.98
C GLU A 31 -11.17 11.70 -16.37
N ASP A 32 -11.02 11.58 -15.05
CA ASP A 32 -9.81 11.95 -14.31
C ASP A 32 -8.81 10.81 -14.17
N GLY A 33 -9.19 9.59 -14.57
CA GLY A 33 -8.35 8.41 -14.50
C GLY A 33 -8.31 7.83 -13.09
N TYR A 34 -9.49 7.55 -12.55
CA TYR A 34 -9.70 6.76 -11.35
C TYR A 34 -9.16 5.33 -11.53
N SER A 35 -8.46 4.81 -10.52
CA SER A 35 -7.88 3.47 -10.52
C SER A 35 -8.47 2.58 -9.43
N GLY A 36 -9.03 3.15 -8.37
CA GLY A 36 -9.60 2.39 -7.27
C GLY A 36 -9.79 3.22 -6.00
N VAL A 37 -10.44 2.61 -5.02
CA VAL A 37 -10.72 3.21 -3.71
C VAL A 37 -10.26 2.28 -2.60
N GLU A 38 -9.56 2.86 -1.62
CA GLU A 38 -9.25 2.23 -0.35
C GLU A 38 -10.06 2.90 0.74
N VAL A 39 -10.79 2.09 1.51
CA VAL A 39 -11.62 2.57 2.62
C VAL A 39 -10.99 2.09 3.92
N ARG A 40 -10.63 3.03 4.79
CA ARG A 40 -10.16 2.76 6.15
C ARG A 40 -11.28 3.14 7.12
N VAL A 41 -11.87 2.13 7.74
CA VAL A 41 -12.95 2.32 8.71
C VAL A 41 -12.33 2.32 10.10
N THR A 42 -12.34 3.48 10.75
CA THR A 42 -12.04 3.62 12.17
C THR A 42 -13.38 3.93 12.86
N PRO A 43 -13.63 3.40 14.08
CA PRO A 43 -14.89 3.67 14.80
C PRO A 43 -15.18 5.17 15.00
N THR A 44 -14.12 6.00 15.01
CA THR A 44 -14.23 7.45 15.15
C THR A 44 -14.43 8.17 13.81
N ARG A 45 -13.76 7.72 12.74
CA ARG A 45 -13.74 8.37 11.41
C ARG A 45 -13.57 7.36 10.29
N THR A 46 -14.20 7.61 9.16
CA THR A 46 -14.01 6.83 7.94
C THR A 46 -13.18 7.64 6.95
N GLU A 47 -12.01 7.12 6.61
CA GLU A 47 -11.12 7.72 5.62
C GLU A 47 -11.29 6.99 4.29
N ILE A 48 -11.56 7.74 3.23
CA ILE A 48 -11.71 7.20 1.88
C ILE A 48 -10.57 7.75 1.04
N ILE A 49 -9.68 6.87 0.59
CA ILE A 49 -8.51 7.20 -0.21
C ILE A 49 -8.82 6.88 -1.67
N ILE A 50 -8.92 7.91 -2.49
CA ILE A 50 -9.15 7.81 -3.92
C ILE A 50 -7.80 7.68 -4.61
N LEU A 51 -7.61 6.57 -5.32
CA LEU A 51 -6.44 6.34 -6.14
C LEU A 51 -6.73 6.85 -7.55
N ALA A 52 -6.06 7.92 -7.96
CA ALA A 52 -6.22 8.50 -9.28
C ALA A 52 -4.86 8.84 -9.93
N THR A 53 -4.85 8.92 -11.25
CA THR A 53 -3.67 9.37 -12.01
C THR A 53 -3.50 10.89 -11.93
N ARG A 54 -4.61 11.65 -11.98
CA ARG A 54 -4.66 13.11 -11.92
C ARG A 54 -5.36 13.59 -10.64
N THR A 55 -4.63 13.64 -9.55
CA THR A 55 -5.15 14.08 -8.24
C THR A 55 -5.60 15.56 -8.23
N GLN A 56 -5.00 16.41 -9.06
CA GLN A 56 -5.33 17.83 -9.13
C GLN A 56 -6.79 18.08 -9.57
N ASN A 57 -7.27 17.31 -10.55
CA ASN A 57 -8.65 17.44 -11.04
C ASN A 57 -9.68 16.91 -10.03
N VAL A 58 -9.30 15.89 -9.25
CA VAL A 58 -10.13 15.32 -8.18
C VAL A 58 -10.31 16.32 -7.03
N LEU A 59 -9.25 17.05 -6.69
CA LEU A 59 -9.32 18.15 -5.72
C LEU A 59 -10.14 19.32 -6.29
N GLY A 60 -9.94 19.64 -7.57
CA GLY A 60 -10.56 20.77 -8.25
C GLY A 60 -9.98 22.12 -7.79
N GLU A 61 -10.58 23.21 -8.26
CA GLU A 61 -10.14 24.57 -7.89
C GLU A 61 -10.29 24.79 -6.38
N LYS A 62 -9.17 25.06 -5.70
CA LYS A 62 -9.12 25.29 -4.24
C LYS A 62 -9.79 24.19 -3.40
N GLY A 63 -9.87 22.95 -3.90
CA GLY A 63 -10.53 21.86 -3.18
C GLY A 63 -12.07 21.90 -3.24
N ARG A 64 -12.67 22.63 -4.18
CA ARG A 64 -14.14 22.72 -4.31
C ARG A 64 -14.76 21.37 -4.60
N ARG A 65 -14.20 20.62 -5.56
CA ARG A 65 -14.77 19.35 -6.04
C ARG A 65 -14.76 18.28 -4.95
N ILE A 66 -13.69 18.19 -4.16
CA ILE A 66 -13.62 17.22 -3.06
C ILE A 66 -14.64 17.53 -1.96
N ARG A 67 -14.93 18.81 -1.68
CA ARG A 67 -15.97 19.19 -0.71
C ARG A 67 -17.37 18.82 -1.19
N GLU A 68 -17.65 18.98 -2.48
CA GLU A 68 -18.90 18.56 -3.10
C GLU A 68 -19.06 17.03 -3.02
N LEU A 69 -18.00 16.28 -3.34
CA LEU A 69 -17.99 14.82 -3.20
C LEU A 69 -18.23 14.38 -1.75
N THR A 70 -17.57 15.00 -0.77
CA THR A 70 -17.81 14.72 0.66
C THR A 70 -19.27 14.95 1.02
N ALA A 71 -19.87 16.05 0.56
CA ALA A 71 -21.26 16.39 0.86
C ALA A 71 -22.26 15.38 0.26
N VAL A 72 -21.99 14.87 -0.95
CA VAL A 72 -22.82 13.82 -1.58
C VAL A 72 -22.73 12.51 -0.79
N VAL A 73 -21.53 12.11 -0.40
CA VAL A 73 -21.30 10.89 0.40
C VAL A 73 -21.98 11.00 1.76
N GLN A 74 -21.84 12.13 2.45
CA GLN A 74 -22.51 12.35 3.73
C GLN A 74 -24.04 12.23 3.61
N LYS A 75 -24.64 12.84 2.59
CA LYS A 75 -26.10 12.80 2.38
C LYS A 75 -26.62 11.41 1.99
N ARG A 76 -25.89 10.66 1.15
CA ARG A 76 -26.31 9.32 0.71
C ARG A 76 -26.26 8.29 1.83
N PHE A 77 -25.19 8.31 2.63
CA PHE A 77 -24.95 7.29 3.65
C PHE A 77 -25.44 7.70 5.05
N GLY A 78 -25.91 8.94 5.22
CA GLY A 78 -26.47 9.42 6.49
C GLY A 78 -25.42 9.56 7.60
N PHE A 79 -24.17 9.87 7.24
CA PHE A 79 -23.11 10.07 8.21
C PHE A 79 -23.24 11.43 8.92
N PRO A 80 -22.88 11.53 10.21
CA PRO A 80 -22.79 12.81 10.89
C PRO A 80 -21.67 13.68 10.27
N GLU A 81 -21.84 15.00 10.34
CA GLU A 81 -20.87 15.94 9.78
C GLU A 81 -19.48 15.73 10.40
N GLY A 82 -18.45 15.67 9.55
CA GLY A 82 -17.06 15.51 9.97
C GLY A 82 -16.62 14.07 10.32
N SER A 83 -17.47 13.05 10.18
CA SER A 83 -17.04 11.65 10.37
C SER A 83 -16.40 11.03 9.12
N VAL A 84 -16.53 11.68 7.96
CA VAL A 84 -16.00 11.19 6.67
C VAL A 84 -14.98 12.18 6.13
N GLU A 85 -13.80 11.68 5.82
CA GLU A 85 -12.71 12.42 5.21
C GLU A 85 -12.28 11.76 3.89
N LEU A 86 -12.15 12.56 2.84
CA LEU A 86 -11.71 12.11 1.52
C LEU A 86 -10.26 12.55 1.28
N TYR A 87 -9.42 11.60 0.89
CA TYR A 87 -8.03 11.82 0.51
C TYR A 87 -7.83 11.40 -0.95
N ALA A 88 -6.96 12.11 -1.67
CA ALA A 88 -6.58 11.77 -3.03
C ALA A 88 -5.10 11.39 -3.05
N GLU A 89 -4.82 10.14 -3.42
CA GLU A 89 -3.46 9.64 -3.58
C GLU A 89 -3.18 9.35 -5.05
N LYS A 90 -1.96 9.71 -5.48
CA LYS A 90 -1.52 9.50 -6.85
C LYS A 90 -1.07 8.05 -7.00
N VAL A 91 -1.63 7.34 -7.97
CA VAL A 91 -1.22 5.96 -8.29
C VAL A 91 0.26 5.93 -8.69
N ALA A 92 1.07 5.20 -7.94
CA ALA A 92 2.43 4.88 -8.34
C ALA A 92 2.37 3.97 -9.59
N LYS A 93 3.03 4.38 -10.69
CA LYS A 93 3.16 3.53 -11.88
C LYS A 93 3.89 2.25 -11.47
N ARG A 94 3.20 1.11 -11.45
CA ARG A 94 3.82 -0.20 -11.31
C ARG A 94 4.65 -0.45 -12.58
N ALA A 95 5.97 -0.46 -12.40
CA ALA A 95 7.00 -0.82 -13.39
C ALA A 95 7.19 0.13 -14.59
N SER A 96 8.19 1.01 -14.50
CA SER A 96 9.21 0.93 -15.55
C SER A 96 9.94 -0.39 -15.33
N TRP A 97 9.73 -1.36 -16.22
CA TRP A 97 10.60 -2.53 -16.28
C TRP A 97 12.04 -2.02 -16.42
N ASN A 98 12.86 -2.16 -15.38
CA ASN A 98 14.28 -1.82 -15.46
C ASN A 98 14.97 -2.95 -16.25
N PRO A 99 15.48 -2.69 -17.47
CA PRO A 99 16.07 -3.73 -18.30
C PRO A 99 17.31 -4.38 -17.68
N LYS A 100 17.92 -3.72 -16.68
CA LYS A 100 19.16 -4.13 -16.02
C LYS A 100 18.99 -5.23 -14.97
N MET A 101 17.75 -5.66 -14.71
CA MET A 101 17.42 -6.79 -13.82
C MET A 101 17.24 -8.12 -14.59
N ARG A 102 17.93 -8.31 -15.72
CA ARG A 102 18.14 -9.64 -16.30
C ARG A 102 19.64 -9.86 -16.44
N TYR A 103 20.08 -11.06 -16.05
CA TYR A 103 21.44 -11.58 -16.00
C TYR A 103 22.26 -11.17 -14.76
N CYS A 104 22.04 -11.88 -13.65
CA CYS A 104 23.22 -12.34 -12.90
C CYS A 104 23.86 -13.43 -13.76
N PRO A 105 25.02 -13.19 -14.41
CA PRO A 105 25.75 -14.28 -15.02
C PRO A 105 26.06 -15.31 -13.92
N PRO A 106 25.88 -16.62 -14.17
CA PRO A 106 26.31 -17.63 -13.21
C PRO A 106 27.80 -17.41 -12.88
N PRO A 107 28.22 -17.61 -11.62
CA PRO A 107 29.63 -17.49 -11.28
C PRO A 107 30.42 -18.43 -12.19
N PRO A 108 31.50 -17.95 -12.87
CA PRO A 108 32.33 -18.83 -13.66
C PRO A 108 32.88 -19.92 -12.74
N SER A 109 32.76 -21.19 -13.16
CA SER A 109 33.33 -22.29 -12.39
C SER A 109 34.81 -22.02 -12.19
N GLN A 110 35.24 -22.02 -10.93
CA GLN A 110 36.62 -21.73 -10.55
C GLN A 110 37.52 -22.85 -11.07
N ASN A 111 38.00 -22.70 -12.29
CA ASN A 111 39.24 -23.33 -12.69
C ASN A 111 39.94 -22.49 -13.75
N ARG A 112 40.60 -21.40 -13.31
CA ARG A 112 41.80 -20.93 -13.99
C ARG A 112 42.70 -20.13 -13.05
N ARG A 113 43.91 -20.67 -12.91
CA ARG A 113 45.07 -20.06 -12.25
C ARG A 113 45.36 -18.67 -12.80
N VAL A 114 45.59 -17.76 -11.86
CA VAL A 114 46.44 -16.56 -11.84
C VAL A 114 46.83 -15.94 -13.18
N GLY A 115 46.44 -14.68 -13.34
CA GLY A 115 47.06 -13.73 -14.27
C GLY A 115 46.58 -12.31 -13.94
N SER A 116 47.49 -11.50 -13.40
CA SER A 116 47.29 -10.13 -12.95
C SER A 116 46.74 -9.20 -14.04
N GLN A 117 45.64 -8.50 -13.76
CA GLN A 117 45.49 -7.07 -14.08
C GLN A 117 44.18 -6.49 -13.51
N SER A 118 44.36 -5.45 -12.68
CA SER A 118 43.42 -4.35 -12.38
C SER A 118 41.93 -4.69 -12.33
N ARG A 119 41.46 -5.17 -11.17
CA ARG A 119 40.06 -4.98 -10.77
C ARG A 119 39.89 -3.55 -10.28
N LEU A 120 39.23 -2.71 -11.08
CA LEU A 120 38.57 -1.51 -10.59
C LEU A 120 37.61 -1.92 -9.45
N PRO A 121 37.54 -1.18 -8.33
CA PRO A 121 36.54 -1.46 -7.31
C PRO A 121 35.16 -1.10 -7.88
N CYS A 122 34.26 -2.08 -7.94
CA CYS A 122 32.85 -1.81 -8.11
C CYS A 122 32.40 -0.88 -6.97
N PRO A 123 31.68 0.23 -7.26
CA PRO A 123 31.15 1.08 -6.22
C PRO A 123 30.17 0.27 -5.36
N SER A 124 30.52 0.16 -4.08
CA SER A 124 29.66 -0.30 -3.00
C SER A 124 28.48 0.65 -2.87
N GLN A 125 27.39 0.37 -3.57
CA GLN A 125 26.11 1.02 -3.34
C GLN A 125 24.97 0.01 -3.41
N TYR A 126 24.95 -0.91 -2.44
CA TYR A 126 23.72 -1.54 -1.99
C TYR A 126 23.47 -1.11 -0.54
N PRO A 127 22.57 -0.15 -0.28
CA PRO A 127 22.19 0.24 1.08
C PRO A 127 21.14 -0.74 1.60
N TRP A 128 21.46 -2.03 1.65
CA TRP A 128 20.58 -3.05 2.22
C TRP A 128 21.43 -4.17 2.78
N HIS A 129 22.11 -3.92 3.89
CA HIS A 129 22.40 -4.93 4.91
C HIS A 129 22.99 -4.20 6.11
N ASN A 130 22.12 -3.70 6.98
CA ASN A 130 22.51 -3.49 8.35
C ASN A 130 21.55 -4.26 9.25
N ARG A 131 22.18 -5.05 10.13
CA ARG A 131 21.61 -5.74 11.29
C ARG A 131 20.98 -7.11 11.00
N VAL A 132 21.79 -8.17 11.10
CA VAL A 132 21.84 -9.03 12.29
C VAL A 132 23.24 -9.65 12.36
N SER A 133 24.03 -9.22 13.34
CA SER A 133 25.21 -9.96 13.79
C SER A 133 24.75 -10.78 14.99
N LEU A 134 24.61 -12.09 14.81
CA LEU A 134 24.47 -13.05 15.90
C LEU A 134 25.68 -13.95 15.84
N ALA A 135 26.62 -13.64 16.73
CA ALA A 135 27.82 -14.41 16.96
C ALA A 135 27.44 -15.85 17.35
N ALA A 136 27.91 -16.82 16.58
CA ALA A 136 27.93 -18.21 16.97
C ALA A 136 29.05 -18.40 18.00
N GLY A 137 28.69 -18.34 19.27
CA GLY A 137 29.50 -18.81 20.39
C GLY A 137 28.75 -19.93 21.10
N SER A 138 29.25 -21.16 20.92
CA SER A 138 29.22 -22.27 21.88
C SER A 138 27.93 -22.54 22.68
N GLY A 139 27.30 -23.68 22.36
CA GLY A 139 26.89 -24.68 23.34
C GLY A 139 25.80 -24.31 24.35
N VAL A 140 24.66 -25.00 24.26
CA VAL A 140 24.09 -25.84 25.33
C VAL A 140 22.71 -26.30 24.83
N TRP A 141 22.59 -27.61 24.67
CA TRP A 141 21.32 -28.31 24.59
C TRP A 141 20.73 -28.42 26.00
N MET A 142 19.55 -27.85 26.24
CA MET A 142 18.62 -28.25 27.32
C MET A 142 17.27 -27.60 26.99
N LEU A 143 16.32 -28.37 26.46
CA LEU A 143 15.26 -29.06 27.22
C LEU A 143 14.28 -28.13 27.95
N LEU A 144 13.00 -28.38 27.68
CA LEU A 144 11.80 -28.14 28.52
C LEU A 144 11.24 -26.72 28.64
N TYR A 145 10.04 -26.54 28.06
CA TYR A 145 8.91 -25.70 28.53
C TYR A 145 7.71 -26.18 27.69
N LYS A 146 6.70 -26.94 28.11
CA LYS A 146 5.98 -27.17 29.39
C LYS A 146 5.49 -25.89 30.08
N ASP A 147 4.16 -25.77 30.08
CA ASP A 147 3.30 -24.93 30.93
C ASP A 147 3.18 -23.44 30.57
N LEU A 148 2.24 -23.11 29.67
CA LEU A 148 0.99 -22.37 29.98
C LEU A 148 0.01 -22.39 28.78
#